data_AF-A0A2V5NNW8-F1
#
_entry.id   AF-A0A2V5NNW8-F1
#
_cell.length_a   1.000
_cell.length_b   1.000
_cell.length_c   1.000
_cell.angle_alpha   90.00
_cell.angle_beta   90.00
_cell.angle_gamma   90.00
#
_symmetry.space_group_name_H-M   'P 1'
#
loop_
_entity.id
_entity.type
_entity.pdbx_description
1 polymer ?
#
loop_
_entity_poly.entity_id
_entity_poly.type
_entity_poly.pdbx_seq_one_letter_code
_entity_poly.pdbx_strand_id
1 'polypeptide(L)'
;MSAKPKRYLVYRGDDKVLEITDEPGPLISKNAPPSPPGAEPVLHPFLSATAYVPEKEGILREALNRSSTLAEYLTSLRSMGFRVEETGD
;
A
#
# COMPACT_ATOMS: atom_id res chain seq x y z
N MET A 1 -7.93 10.09 -21.87
CA MET A 1 -7.21 10.97 -20.94
C MET A 1 -6.39 10.08 -20.03
N SER A 2 -5.08 9.95 -20.27
CA SER A 2 -4.20 9.16 -19.39
C SER A 2 -3.80 10.04 -18.21
N ALA A 3 -4.62 10.04 -17.15
CA ALA A 3 -4.22 10.64 -15.88
C ALA A 3 -3.03 9.81 -15.34
N LYS A 4 -1.95 10.47 -14.92
CA LYS A 4 -0.83 9.78 -14.27
C LYS A 4 -1.34 9.10 -12.99
N PRO A 5 -0.92 7.87 -12.69
CA PRO A 5 -1.34 7.20 -11.48
C PRO A 5 -0.83 7.98 -10.27
N LYS A 6 -1.73 8.31 -9.35
CA LYS A 6 -1.39 9.04 -8.13
C LYS A 6 -0.58 8.16 -7.21
N ARG A 7 0.39 8.75 -6.51
CA ARG A 7 1.19 8.05 -5.49
C ARG A 7 0.94 8.64 -4.12
N TYR A 8 0.95 7.78 -3.12
CA TYR A 8 0.77 8.15 -1.72
C TYR A 8 1.85 7.50 -0.88
N LEU A 9 2.50 8.30 -0.04
CA LEU A 9 3.45 7.84 0.96
C LEU A 9 2.75 7.79 2.32
N VAL A 10 2.95 6.69 3.02
CA VAL A 10 2.35 6.44 4.33
C VAL A 10 3.47 6.32 5.35
N TYR A 11 3.33 7.09 6.42
CA TYR A 11 4.30 7.19 7.49
C TYR A 11 3.69 6.83 8.84
N ARG A 12 4.53 6.29 9.73
CA ARG A 12 4.22 6.12 11.15
C ARG A 12 5.29 6.85 11.95
N GLY A 13 4.97 8.04 12.46
CA GLY A 13 6.01 8.94 12.95
C GLY A 13 6.88 9.40 11.77
N ASP A 14 8.19 9.18 11.86
CA ASP A 14 9.17 9.53 10.83
C ASP A 14 9.47 8.39 9.84
N ASP A 15 8.99 7.17 10.13
CA ASP A 15 9.26 5.99 9.31
C ASP A 15 8.29 5.86 8.14
N LYS A 16 8.84 5.72 6.92
CA LYS A 16 8.06 5.35 5.73
C LYS A 16 7.67 3.87 5.83
N VAL A 17 6.38 3.61 6.04
CA VAL A 17 5.88 2.24 6.25
C VAL A 17 5.29 1.62 4.99
N LEU A 18 4.66 2.43 4.12
CA LEU A 18 3.96 1.95 2.93
C LEU A 18 3.99 3.02 1.84
N GLU A 19 4.09 2.57 0.60
CA GLU A 19 3.94 3.39 -0.60
C GLU A 19 2.81 2.80 -1.44
N ILE A 20 1.88 3.64 -1.91
CA ILE A 20 0.68 3.23 -2.63
C ILE A 20 0.68 3.93 -3.99
N THR A 21 0.33 3.18 -5.03
CA THR A 21 0.05 3.70 -6.37
C THR A 21 -1.40 3.40 -6.73
N ASP A 22 -2.12 4.41 -7.19
CA ASP A 22 -3.51 4.35 -7.66
C ASP A 22 -3.62 3.67 -9.04
N GLU A 23 -3.11 2.44 -9.10
CA GLU A 23 -3.12 1.59 -10.28
C GLU A 23 -3.21 0.12 -9.84
N PRO A 24 -4.07 -0.71 -10.44
CA PRO A 24 -4.15 -2.13 -10.13
C PRO A 24 -2.80 -2.82 -10.31
N GLY A 25 -2.39 -3.62 -9.32
CA GLY A 25 -1.12 -4.34 -9.42
C GLY A 25 -0.67 -4.96 -8.10
N PRO A 26 0.62 -5.31 -7.98
CA PRO A 26 1.08 -6.17 -6.92
C PRO A 26 1.16 -5.44 -5.58
N LEU A 27 0.91 -6.20 -4.51
CA LEU A 27 1.36 -5.88 -3.17
C LEU A 27 2.73 -6.50 -2.94
N ILE A 28 3.72 -5.65 -2.72
CA ILE A 28 5.12 -6.03 -2.54
C ILE A 28 5.51 -5.71 -1.10
N SER A 29 6.20 -6.63 -0.45
CA SER A 29 6.84 -6.37 0.83
C SER A 29 8.35 -6.34 0.64
N LYS A 30 8.96 -5.16 0.78
CA LYS A 30 10.38 -4.93 0.49
C LYS A 30 11.30 -5.76 1.39
N ASN A 31 10.87 -6.04 2.61
CA ASN A 31 11.64 -6.78 3.61
C ASN A 31 11.22 -8.26 3.72
N ALA A 32 10.23 -8.71 2.94
CA ALA A 32 9.92 -10.13 2.89
C ALA A 32 11.04 -10.87 2.13
N PRO A 33 11.40 -12.10 2.53
CA PRO A 33 12.29 -12.93 1.71
C PRO A 33 11.68 -13.04 0.31
N PRO A 34 12.52 -13.05 -0.76
CA PRO A 34 12.02 -13.19 -2.11
C PRO A 34 11.13 -14.44 -2.18
N SER A 35 9.93 -14.28 -2.71
CA SER A 35 9.00 -15.39 -2.86
C SER A 35 9.70 -16.52 -3.63
N PRO A 36 9.45 -17.79 -3.29
CA PRO A 36 10.04 -18.91 -4.01
C PRO A 36 9.74 -18.79 -5.52
N PRO A 37 10.66 -19.23 -6.40
CA PRO A 37 10.46 -19.13 -7.83
C PRO A 37 9.15 -19.80 -8.23
N GLY A 38 8.26 -19.04 -8.89
CA GLY A 38 6.91 -19.48 -9.29
C GLY A 38 5.77 -19.00 -8.38
N ALA A 39 6.05 -18.33 -7.26
CA ALA A 39 5.01 -17.69 -6.45
C ALA A 39 4.62 -16.34 -7.06
N GLU A 40 3.36 -16.22 -7.47
CA GLU A 40 2.80 -14.98 -8.00
C GLU A 40 2.54 -13.97 -6.86
N PRO A 41 2.91 -12.68 -7.04
CA PRO A 41 2.56 -11.65 -6.08
C PRO A 41 1.05 -11.46 -6.02
N VAL A 42 0.52 -11.16 -4.83
CA VAL A 42 -0.90 -10.85 -4.66
C VAL A 42 -1.20 -9.56 -5.42
N LEU A 43 -2.05 -9.66 -6.44
CA LEU A 43 -2.52 -8.51 -7.21
C LEU A 43 -3.75 -7.90 -6.56
N HIS A 44 -3.80 -6.58 -6.45
CA HIS A 44 -4.97 -5.85 -6.02
C HIS A 44 -5.70 -5.19 -7.20
N PRO A 45 -7.04 -5.25 -7.22
CA PRO A 45 -7.82 -4.82 -8.38
C PRO A 45 -7.93 -3.30 -8.55
N PHE A 46 -7.53 -2.51 -7.54
CA PHE A 46 -7.65 -1.05 -7.56
C PHE A 46 -6.39 -0.29 -7.15
N LEU A 47 -5.37 -0.96 -6.61
CA LEU A 47 -4.12 -0.30 -6.23
C LEU A 47 -2.94 -1.27 -6.26
N SER A 48 -1.74 -0.70 -6.24
CA SER A 48 -0.48 -1.38 -5.99
C SER A 48 0.13 -0.78 -4.74
N ALA A 49 0.79 -1.59 -3.92
CA ALA A 49 1.43 -1.05 -2.72
C ALA A 49 2.74 -1.76 -2.40
N THR A 50 3.70 -1.00 -1.86
CA THR A 50 4.98 -1.52 -1.38
C THR A 50 5.12 -1.25 0.12
N ALA A 51 5.07 -2.31 0.92
CA ALA A 51 5.29 -2.25 2.37
C ALA A 51 6.80 -2.31 2.67
N TYR A 52 7.27 -1.37 3.50
CA TYR A 52 8.67 -1.27 3.91
C TYR A 52 8.91 -1.85 5.31
N VAL A 53 7.86 -1.93 6.13
CA VAL A 53 7.95 -2.39 7.52
C VAL A 53 7.11 -3.67 7.69
N PRO A 54 7.75 -4.86 7.77
CA PRO A 54 7.05 -6.14 7.80
C PRO A 54 6.18 -6.30 9.05
N GLU A 55 6.59 -5.70 10.18
CA GLU A 55 5.82 -5.72 11.43
C GLU A 55 4.44 -5.04 11.31
N LYS A 56 4.25 -4.17 10.31
CA LYS A 56 2.97 -3.49 10.06
C LYS A 56 2.18 -4.13 8.92
N GLU A 57 2.77 -5.04 8.15
CA GLU A 57 2.15 -5.64 6.97
C GLU A 57 0.80 -6.29 7.30
N GLY A 58 0.70 -7.01 8.41
CA GLY A 58 -0.56 -7.65 8.83
C GLY A 58 -1.70 -6.65 9.00
N ILE A 59 -1.44 -5.52 9.68
CA ILE A 59 -2.43 -4.46 9.92
C ILE A 59 -2.79 -3.74 8.60
N LEU A 60 -1.78 -3.48 7.75
CA LEU A 60 -1.97 -2.86 6.44
C LEU A 60 -2.82 -3.75 5.53
N ARG A 61 -2.55 -5.06 5.50
CA ARG A 61 -3.30 -6.04 4.72
C ARG A 61 -4.72 -6.23 5.24
N GLU A 62 -4.92 -6.23 6.55
CA GLU A 62 -6.27 -6.27 7.14
C GLU A 62 -7.10 -5.06 6.73
N ALA A 63 -6.53 -3.85 6.83
CA ALA A 63 -7.20 -2.62 6.42
C ALA A 63 -7.53 -2.62 4.92
N LEU A 64 -6.62 -3.15 4.10
CA LEU A 64 -6.82 -3.28 2.66
C LEU A 64 -7.92 -4.29 2.31
N ASN A 65 -7.97 -5.44 2.99
CA ASN A 65 -9.03 -6.44 2.82
C ASN A 65 -10.42 -5.93 3.23
N ARG A 66 -10.48 -4.96 4.15
CA ARG A 66 -11.73 -4.30 4.55
C ARG A 66 -12.16 -3.16 3.63
N SER A 67 -11.27 -2.71 2.75
CA SER A 67 -11.50 -1.57 1.87
C SER A 67 -11.84 -2.06 0.47
N SER A 68 -12.88 -1.48 -0.14
CA SER A 68 -13.26 -1.80 -1.52
C SER A 68 -12.73 -0.76 -2.52
N THR A 69 -12.20 0.36 -2.02
CA THR A 69 -11.66 1.46 -2.83
C THR A 69 -10.39 2.02 -2.22
N LEU A 70 -9.59 2.72 -3.03
CA LEU A 70 -8.42 3.46 -2.54
C LEU A 70 -8.81 4.49 -1.48
N ALA A 71 -9.90 5.24 -1.69
CA ALA A 71 -10.33 6.28 -0.75
C ALA A 71 -10.69 5.71 0.64
N GLU A 72 -11.37 4.55 0.69
CA GLU A 72 -11.64 3.85 1.95
C GLU A 72 -10.36 3.37 2.63
N TYR A 73 -9.42 2.87 1.84
CA TYR A 73 -8.14 2.40 2.35
C TYR A 73 -7.33 3.55 2.98
N LEU A 74 -7.19 4.68 2.28
CA LEU A 74 -6.51 5.87 2.80
C LEU A 74 -7.19 6.42 4.07
N THR A 75 -8.52 6.38 4.12
CA THR A 75 -9.30 6.80 5.31
C THR A 75 -9.05 5.87 6.50
N SER A 76 -8.97 4.56 6.25
CA SER A 76 -8.65 3.57 7.28
C SER A 76 -7.23 3.77 7.82
N LEU A 77 -6.24 4.02 6.95
CA LEU A 77 -4.86 4.33 7.34
C LEU A 77 -4.79 5.56 8.24
N ARG A 78 -5.47 6.64 7.87
CA ARG A 78 -5.54 7.86 8.70
C ARG A 78 -6.19 7.59 10.05
N SER A 79 -7.30 6.84 10.07
CA SER A 79 -8.01 6.48 11.31
C SER A 79 -7.18 5.61 12.26
N MET A 80 -6.28 4.78 11.71
CA MET A 80 -5.31 4.01 12.50
C MET A 80 -4.13 4.85 13.02
N GLY A 81 -4.05 6.14 12.66
CA GLY A 81 -2.99 7.05 13.07
C GLY A 81 -1.76 7.05 12.18
N PHE A 82 -1.88 6.58 10.92
CA PHE A 82 -0.83 6.75 9.92
C PHE A 82 -0.97 8.11 9.24
N ARG A 83 0.17 8.74 8.94
CA ARG A 83 0.22 9.97 8.13
C ARG A 83 0.27 9.56 6.67
N VAL A 84 -0.67 10.05 5.87
CA VAL A 84 -0.74 9.77 4.42
C VAL A 84 -0.49 11.07 3.66
N GLU A 85 0.55 11.09 2.83
CA GLU A 85 0.93 12.21 2.00
C GLU A 85 0.75 11.84 0.52
N GLU A 86 -0.01 12.64 -0.23
CA GLU A 86 -0.11 12.49 -1.68
C GLU A 86 1.18 13.05 -2.30
N THR A 87 1.94 12.20 -2.96
CA THR A 87 3.09 12.59 -3.76
C THR A 87 2.65 12.52 -5.21
N GLY A 88 1.88 13.53 -5.62
CA GLY A 88 1.55 13.73 -7.03
C GLY A 88 2.84 13.98 -7.81
N ASP A 89 2.94 13.37 -8.99
CA ASP A 89 3.84 13.85 -10.04
C ASP A 89 3.18 14.99 -10.81
#